data_AF-A0A941N136-F1
#
_entry.id   AF-A0A941N136-F1
#
_cell.length_a   1.000
_cell.length_b   1.000
_cell.length_c   1.000
_cell.angle_alpha   90.00
_cell.angle_beta   90.00
_cell.angle_gamma   90.00
#
_symmetry.space_group_name_H-M   'P 1'
#
loop_
_entity.id
_entity.type
_entity.pdbx_description
1 polymer ?
#
loop_
_entity_poly.entity_id
_entity_poly.type
_entity_poly.pdbx_seq_one_letter_code
_entity_poly.pdbx_strand_id
1 'polypeptide(L)'
;RQGYAQIAKAIFQLQGTSNYPDATFTLRLSYGTVKGYKENSKDIPAETTMAGAFEHEKLHGGKDPWKLPSSWHKHKANIEGKTPFNFVSTCDIIGGNSGSPVINRKGEFVGIIFDGNIQSLVGDFVFDETQNRAVSVHSSAIMESLKKIYGAEKLAAELGH
;
A
#
# COMPACT_ATOMS: atom_id res chain seq x y z
N ARG A 1 -11.30 -26.39 -4.19
CA ARG A 1 -10.28 -26.11 -5.23
C ARG A 1 -10.67 -26.61 -6.64
N GLN A 2 -11.41 -27.71 -6.83
CA GLN A 2 -11.80 -28.19 -8.17
C GLN A 2 -12.87 -27.35 -8.92
N GLY A 3 -13.72 -26.58 -8.22
CA GLY A 3 -14.74 -25.75 -8.86
C GLY A 3 -14.21 -24.46 -9.51
N TYR A 4 -13.07 -23.94 -9.02
CA TYR A 4 -12.55 -22.63 -9.42
C TYR A 4 -12.10 -22.61 -10.88
N ALA A 5 -11.42 -23.67 -11.33
CA ALA A 5 -10.98 -23.80 -12.71
C ALA A 5 -12.15 -23.91 -13.71
N GLN A 6 -13.28 -24.49 -13.30
CA GLN A 6 -14.48 -24.58 -14.15
C GLN A 6 -15.19 -23.23 -14.26
N ILE A 7 -15.22 -22.46 -13.17
CA ILE A 7 -15.78 -21.10 -13.15
C ILE A 7 -14.91 -20.15 -13.98
N ALA A 8 -13.59 -20.16 -13.80
CA ALA A 8 -12.67 -19.34 -14.59
C ALA A 8 -12.76 -19.65 -16.10
N LYS A 9 -12.92 -20.94 -16.46
CA LYS A 9 -13.12 -21.35 -17.86
C LYS A 9 -14.45 -20.86 -18.43
N ALA A 10 -15.52 -20.90 -17.65
CA ALA A 10 -16.84 -20.40 -18.06
C ALA A 10 -16.83 -18.87 -18.25
N ILE A 11 -16.18 -18.14 -17.33
CA ILE A 11 -16.00 -16.69 -17.41
C ILE A 11 -15.16 -16.30 -18.64
N PHE A 12 -14.06 -17.01 -18.90
CA PHE A 12 -13.24 -16.81 -20.10
C PHE A 12 -14.01 -17.08 -21.39
N GLN A 13 -14.87 -18.09 -21.42
CA GLN A 13 -15.72 -18.37 -22.59
C GLN A 13 -16.80 -17.31 -22.82
N LEU A 14 -17.29 -16.65 -21.77
CA LEU A 14 -18.33 -15.63 -21.86
C LEU A 14 -17.77 -14.22 -22.15
N GLN A 15 -16.57 -13.91 -21.65
CA GLN A 15 -16.02 -12.54 -21.66
C GLN A 15 -14.73 -12.41 -22.50
N GLY A 16 -14.21 -13.50 -23.06
CA GLY A 16 -12.99 -13.51 -23.86
C GLY A 16 -11.78 -13.02 -23.06
N THR A 17 -10.88 -12.26 -23.71
CA THR A 17 -9.68 -11.67 -23.07
C THR A 17 -9.93 -10.32 -22.41
N SER A 18 -11.19 -9.89 -22.29
CA SER A 18 -11.51 -8.58 -21.71
C SER A 18 -11.26 -8.52 -20.20
N ASN A 19 -11.26 -9.68 -19.53
CA ASN A 19 -10.85 -9.84 -18.14
C ASN A 19 -9.45 -10.45 -18.06
N TYR A 20 -8.61 -9.90 -17.19
CA TYR A 20 -7.28 -10.43 -16.95
C TYR A 20 -7.40 -11.80 -16.27
N PRO A 21 -6.61 -12.80 -16.70
CA PRO A 21 -6.66 -14.14 -16.12
C PRO A 21 -6.27 -14.11 -14.64
N ASP A 22 -6.67 -15.13 -13.86
CA ASP A 22 -6.25 -15.27 -12.46
C ASP A 22 -4.72 -15.14 -12.31
N ALA A 23 -4.26 -14.66 -11.14
CA ALA A 23 -2.83 -14.53 -10.89
C ALA A 23 -2.17 -15.92 -10.82
N THR A 24 -1.15 -16.12 -11.65
CA THR A 24 -0.40 -17.38 -11.75
C THR A 24 1.07 -17.22 -11.37
N PHE A 25 1.40 -16.24 -10.52
CA PHE A 25 2.79 -15.81 -10.24
C PHE A 25 3.57 -15.39 -11.51
N THR A 26 2.85 -14.93 -12.54
CA THR A 26 3.43 -14.32 -13.74
C THR A 26 3.36 -12.79 -13.63
N LEU A 27 4.27 -12.09 -14.29
CA LEU A 27 4.31 -10.61 -14.26
C LEU A 27 3.00 -10.02 -14.79
N ARG A 28 2.41 -9.09 -14.03
CA ARG A 28 1.20 -8.34 -14.38
C ARG A 28 1.37 -6.87 -14.05
N LEU A 29 0.60 -6.03 -14.74
CA LEU A 29 0.50 -4.61 -14.49
C LEU A 29 -0.94 -4.29 -14.07
N SER A 30 -1.08 -3.45 -13.06
CA SER A 30 -2.35 -2.93 -12.57
C SER A 30 -2.28 -1.41 -12.57
N TYR A 31 -3.36 -0.74 -12.95
CA TYR A 31 -3.43 0.71 -13.05
C TYR A 31 -4.58 1.22 -12.19
N GLY A 32 -4.34 2.33 -11.50
CA GLY A 32 -5.32 2.92 -10.61
C GLY A 32 -5.02 4.37 -10.29
N THR A 33 -5.79 4.91 -9.36
CA THR A 33 -5.64 6.28 -8.88
C THR A 33 -5.46 6.28 -7.36
N VAL A 34 -4.65 7.21 -6.85
CA VAL A 34 -4.56 7.47 -5.40
C VAL A 34 -5.88 8.09 -4.97
N LYS A 35 -6.63 7.38 -4.12
CA LYS A 35 -8.01 7.75 -3.78
C LYS A 35 -8.40 7.18 -2.42
N GLY A 36 -8.91 8.04 -1.55
CA GLY A 36 -9.50 7.65 -0.27
C GLY A 36 -10.75 6.78 -0.44
N TYR A 37 -11.35 6.35 0.65
CA TYR A 37 -12.54 5.50 0.65
C TYR A 37 -13.44 5.83 1.84
N LYS A 38 -14.64 5.23 1.88
CA LYS A 38 -15.58 5.44 2.99
C LYS A 38 -15.71 4.19 3.83
N GLU A 39 -15.38 4.28 5.11
CA GLU A 39 -15.57 3.20 6.07
C GLU A 39 -16.58 3.63 7.13
N ASN A 40 -17.68 2.88 7.30
CA ASN A 40 -18.74 3.19 8.27
C ASN A 40 -19.24 4.65 8.17
N SER A 41 -19.48 5.13 6.94
CA SER A 41 -19.87 6.51 6.61
C SER A 41 -18.83 7.60 6.92
N LYS A 42 -17.62 7.23 7.35
CA LYS A 42 -16.49 8.14 7.56
C LYS A 42 -15.59 8.16 6.32
N ASP A 43 -15.25 9.35 5.86
CA ASP A 43 -14.23 9.52 4.82
C ASP A 43 -12.84 9.21 5.38
N ILE A 44 -12.16 8.25 4.75
CA ILE A 44 -10.78 7.88 5.01
C ILE A 44 -9.92 8.50 3.92
N PRO A 45 -8.91 9.32 4.27
CA PRO A 45 -8.05 9.97 3.30
C PRO A 45 -7.20 8.96 2.53
N ALA A 46 -6.69 9.38 1.37
CA ALA A 46 -5.84 8.53 0.53
C ALA A 46 -4.43 8.33 1.11
N GLU A 47 -4.01 9.15 2.06
CA GLU A 47 -2.65 9.21 2.57
C GLU A 47 -2.64 9.35 4.09
N THR A 48 -1.62 8.76 4.71
CA THR A 48 -1.25 8.99 6.11
C THR A 48 0.06 9.78 6.16
N THR A 49 0.44 10.25 7.34
CA THR A 49 1.68 11.01 7.55
C THR A 49 2.56 10.36 8.61
N MET A 50 3.85 10.70 8.59
CA MET A 50 4.82 10.24 9.61
C MET A 50 4.41 10.69 11.02
N ALA A 51 3.86 11.90 11.16
CA ALA A 51 3.29 12.36 12.44
C ALA A 51 2.12 11.49 12.91
N GLY A 52 1.28 11.03 11.97
CA GLY A 52 0.15 10.13 12.25
C GLY A 52 0.56 8.83 12.92
N ALA A 53 1.78 8.32 12.69
CA ALA A 53 2.29 7.13 13.37
C ALA A 53 2.45 7.35 14.89
N PHE A 54 2.98 8.51 15.30
CA PHE A 54 3.11 8.87 16.72
C PHE A 54 1.75 9.15 17.38
N GLU A 55 0.83 9.76 16.63
CA GLU A 55 -0.54 9.95 17.09
C GLU A 55 -1.23 8.59 17.31
N HIS A 56 -1.02 7.65 16.39
CA HIS A 56 -1.56 6.31 16.47
C HIS A 56 -1.04 5.55 17.70
N GLU A 57 0.26 5.58 17.96
CA GLU A 57 0.86 5.03 19.19
C GLU A 57 0.24 5.66 20.45
N LYS A 58 0.10 7.00 20.47
CA LYS A 58 -0.48 7.73 21.61
C LYS A 58 -1.92 7.31 21.87
N LEU A 59 -2.74 7.16 20.82
CA LEU A 59 -4.14 6.72 20.93
C LEU A 59 -4.25 5.30 21.53
N HIS A 60 -3.22 4.48 21.34
CA HIS A 60 -3.13 3.12 21.91
C HIS A 60 -2.34 3.06 23.22
N GLY A 61 -2.06 4.22 23.84
CA GLY A 61 -1.38 4.30 25.13
C GLY A 61 0.08 3.87 25.13
N GLY A 62 0.75 3.86 23.96
CA GLY A 62 2.17 3.51 23.84
C GLY A 62 2.48 2.04 24.16
N LYS A 63 1.51 1.14 23.96
CA LYS A 63 1.62 -0.29 24.23
C LYS A 63 1.78 -1.08 22.94
N ASP A 64 2.42 -2.24 23.05
CA ASP A 64 2.48 -3.21 21.95
C ASP A 64 1.06 -3.64 21.53
N PRO A 65 0.80 -3.88 20.22
CA PRO A 65 1.75 -3.84 19.10
C PRO A 65 1.92 -2.44 18.46
N TRP A 66 1.33 -1.39 19.04
CA TRP A 66 1.28 -0.04 18.45
C TRP A 66 2.45 0.86 18.84
N LYS A 67 3.33 0.36 19.71
CA LYS A 67 4.50 1.08 20.18
C LYS A 67 5.52 1.23 19.05
N LEU A 68 5.95 2.46 18.78
CA LEU A 68 6.97 2.72 17.79
C LEU A 68 8.36 2.32 18.31
N PRO A 69 9.29 1.91 17.42
CA PRO A 69 10.66 1.61 17.82
C PRO A 69 11.34 2.79 18.52
N SER A 70 12.26 2.51 19.44
CA SER A 70 12.99 3.54 20.19
C SER A 70 13.77 4.51 19.29
N SER A 71 14.19 4.08 18.10
CA SER A 71 14.85 4.94 17.10
C SER A 71 13.93 6.06 16.62
N TRP A 72 12.65 5.80 16.40
CA TRP A 72 11.67 6.82 15.99
C TRP A 72 11.49 7.88 17.07
N HIS A 73 11.43 7.46 18.33
CA HIS A 73 11.37 8.37 19.49
C HIS A 73 12.63 9.22 19.63
N LYS A 74 13.81 8.59 19.52
CA LYS A 74 15.11 9.27 19.58
C LYS A 74 15.26 10.35 18.51
N HIS A 75 14.72 10.11 17.32
CA HIS A 75 14.87 10.99 16.16
C HIS A 75 13.62 11.82 15.85
N LYS A 76 12.60 11.81 16.71
CA LYS A 76 11.31 12.48 16.48
C LYS A 76 11.44 13.95 16.07
N ALA A 77 12.35 14.68 16.70
CA ALA A 77 12.57 16.11 16.39
C ALA A 77 13.15 16.37 14.99
N ASN A 78 13.73 15.34 14.36
CA ASN A 78 14.34 15.43 13.04
C ASN A 78 13.42 14.92 11.91
N ILE A 79 12.29 14.31 12.25
CA ILE A 79 11.32 13.77 11.29
C ILE A 79 10.39 14.90 10.84
N GLU A 80 10.32 15.14 9.54
CA GLU A 80 9.32 16.02 8.94
C GLU A 80 7.94 15.35 9.03
N GLY A 81 7.14 15.80 10.01
CA GLY A 81 5.87 15.18 10.36
C GLY A 81 4.83 15.18 9.24
N LYS A 82 4.90 16.14 8.30
CA LYS A 82 3.99 16.19 7.14
C LYS A 82 4.36 15.24 6.01
N THR A 83 5.50 14.58 6.09
CA THR A 83 5.92 13.58 5.09
C THR A 83 4.84 12.50 4.96
N PRO A 84 4.32 12.25 3.74
CA PRO A 84 3.39 11.16 3.50
C PRO A 84 4.04 9.83 3.90
N PHE A 85 3.34 9.02 4.70
CA PHE A 85 3.85 7.74 5.19
C PHE A 85 3.38 6.58 4.34
N ASN A 86 2.07 6.31 4.35
CA ASN A 86 1.44 5.32 3.49
C ASN A 86 0.40 6.01 2.61
N PHE A 87 0.08 5.39 1.49
CA PHE A 87 -1.03 5.80 0.64
C PHE A 87 -1.81 4.61 0.14
N VAL A 88 -3.03 4.87 -0.29
CA VAL A 88 -3.93 3.88 -0.85
C VAL A 88 -4.34 4.23 -2.27
N SER A 89 -4.50 3.20 -3.11
CA SER A 89 -4.88 3.36 -4.51
C SER A 89 -5.92 2.33 -4.94
N THR A 90 -6.58 2.59 -6.07
CA THR A 90 -7.56 1.67 -6.66
C THR A 90 -6.91 0.56 -7.50
N CYS A 91 -5.59 0.35 -7.39
CA CYS A 91 -4.93 -0.75 -8.09
C CYS A 91 -5.48 -2.09 -7.57
N ASP A 92 -5.82 -2.99 -8.49
CA ASP A 92 -6.17 -4.37 -8.15
C ASP A 92 -4.91 -5.17 -7.82
N ILE A 93 -4.88 -5.75 -6.63
CA ILE A 93 -3.78 -6.57 -6.11
C ILE A 93 -4.34 -7.77 -5.37
N ILE A 94 -3.56 -8.84 -5.31
CA ILE A 94 -3.85 -10.00 -4.48
C ILE A 94 -2.57 -10.49 -3.78
N GLY A 95 -2.68 -11.58 -3.02
CA GLY A 95 -1.52 -12.25 -2.42
C GLY A 95 -0.42 -12.54 -3.46
N GLY A 96 0.79 -12.03 -3.22
CA GLY A 96 1.93 -12.10 -4.14
C GLY A 96 2.37 -10.75 -4.72
N ASN A 97 1.58 -9.68 -4.55
CA ASN A 97 1.97 -8.33 -4.99
C ASN A 97 2.87 -7.56 -4.01
N SER A 98 3.08 -8.02 -2.78
CA SER A 98 3.96 -7.34 -1.81
C SER A 98 5.37 -7.18 -2.38
N GLY A 99 5.92 -5.96 -2.29
CA GLY A 99 7.19 -5.58 -2.90
C GLY A 99 7.07 -5.00 -4.31
N SER A 100 5.88 -4.98 -4.92
CA SER A 100 5.69 -4.37 -6.24
C SER A 100 5.97 -2.86 -6.20
N PRO A 101 6.77 -2.34 -7.15
CA PRO A 101 6.99 -0.90 -7.25
C PRO A 101 5.74 -0.20 -7.79
N VAL A 102 5.40 0.94 -7.19
CA VAL A 102 4.38 1.86 -7.70
C VAL A 102 5.09 2.97 -8.45
N ILE A 103 4.66 3.23 -9.69
CA ILE A 103 5.20 4.30 -10.53
C ILE A 103 4.10 5.31 -10.90
N ASN A 104 4.47 6.58 -11.05
CA ASN A 104 3.55 7.60 -11.54
C ASN A 104 3.51 7.65 -13.08
N ARG A 105 2.72 8.57 -13.66
CA ARG A 105 2.57 8.72 -15.12
C ARG A 105 3.86 9.05 -15.87
N LYS A 106 4.90 9.53 -15.18
CA LYS A 106 6.23 9.80 -15.74
C LYS A 106 7.18 8.62 -15.61
N GLY A 107 6.75 7.51 -15.01
CA GLY A 107 7.59 6.35 -14.73
C GLY A 107 8.49 6.52 -13.51
N GLU A 108 8.25 7.55 -12.67
CA GLU A 108 9.02 7.77 -11.45
C GLU A 108 8.48 6.86 -10.33
N PHE A 109 9.38 6.29 -9.54
CA PHE A 109 9.04 5.48 -8.37
C PHE A 109 8.40 6.33 -7.27
N VAL A 110 7.23 5.94 -6.80
CA VAL A 110 6.47 6.68 -5.78
C VAL A 110 6.17 5.87 -4.53
N GLY A 111 6.31 4.54 -4.56
CA GLY A 111 6.10 3.71 -3.38
C GLY A 111 6.22 2.21 -3.62
N ILE A 112 6.00 1.43 -2.56
CA ILE A 112 6.07 -0.03 -2.58
C ILE A 112 4.77 -0.59 -2.01
N ILE A 113 4.11 -1.47 -2.77
CA ILE A 113 2.92 -2.18 -2.31
C ILE A 113 3.31 -3.15 -1.19
N PHE A 114 2.55 -3.17 -0.11
CA PHE A 114 2.77 -4.15 0.96
C PHE A 114 1.51 -4.90 1.39
N ASP A 115 0.31 -4.34 1.20
CA ASP A 115 -0.94 -4.97 1.62
C ASP A 115 -2.16 -4.45 0.84
N GLY A 116 -3.33 -5.05 1.06
CA GLY A 116 -4.65 -4.51 0.73
C GLY A 116 -5.42 -4.11 2.00
N ASN A 117 -6.45 -3.27 1.87
CA ASN A 117 -7.31 -2.96 3.03
C ASN A 117 -8.23 -4.14 3.41
N ILE A 118 -8.83 -4.13 4.60
CA ILE A 118 -9.67 -5.25 5.07
C ILE A 118 -10.82 -5.57 4.10
N GLN A 119 -11.35 -4.57 3.40
CA GLN A 119 -12.39 -4.76 2.39
C GLN A 119 -11.89 -5.56 1.17
N SER A 120 -10.59 -5.50 0.84
CA SER A 120 -10.01 -6.31 -0.24
C SER A 120 -9.88 -7.80 0.11
N LEU A 121 -9.98 -8.20 1.39
CA LEU A 121 -10.01 -9.62 1.79
C LEU A 121 -11.28 -10.34 1.32
N VAL A 122 -12.37 -9.60 1.09
CA VAL A 122 -13.60 -10.14 0.48
C VAL A 122 -13.49 -10.22 -1.05
N GLY A 123 -12.48 -9.54 -1.62
CA GLY A 123 -12.17 -9.49 -3.06
C GLY A 123 -11.76 -10.82 -3.68
N ASP A 124 -11.37 -11.83 -2.89
CA ASP A 124 -11.08 -13.19 -3.37
C ASP A 124 -12.30 -13.90 -3.99
N PHE A 125 -13.52 -13.36 -3.81
CA PHE A 125 -14.77 -13.87 -4.40
C PHE A 125 -15.51 -12.87 -5.31
N VAL A 126 -15.48 -11.55 -5.04
CA VAL A 126 -16.07 -10.49 -5.89
C VAL A 126 -15.30 -9.18 -5.67
N PHE A 127 -14.73 -8.60 -6.73
CA PHE A 127 -14.06 -7.29 -6.67
C PHE A 127 -15.08 -6.15 -6.57
N ASP A 128 -15.00 -5.33 -5.52
CA ASP A 128 -15.79 -4.12 -5.33
C ASP A 128 -14.88 -2.87 -5.37
N GLU A 129 -14.92 -2.17 -6.51
CA GLU A 129 -14.17 -0.94 -6.75
C GLU A 129 -14.49 0.20 -5.78
N THR A 130 -15.64 0.14 -5.09
CA THR A 130 -16.05 1.23 -4.19
C THR A 130 -15.18 1.27 -2.94
N GLN A 131 -14.69 0.11 -2.48
CA GLN A 131 -14.01 -0.04 -1.20
C GLN A 131 -12.59 -0.61 -1.28
N ASN A 132 -12.28 -1.46 -2.27
CA ASN A 132 -10.98 -2.12 -2.35
C ASN A 132 -9.83 -1.14 -2.58
N ARG A 133 -8.77 -1.27 -1.79
CA ARG A 133 -7.57 -0.43 -1.90
C ARG A 133 -6.29 -1.23 -1.76
N ALA A 134 -5.37 -1.01 -2.69
CA ALA A 134 -3.98 -1.40 -2.52
C ALA A 134 -3.28 -0.39 -1.59
N VAL A 135 -2.57 -0.90 -0.59
CA VAL A 135 -1.83 -0.13 0.42
C VAL A 135 -0.35 -0.16 0.09
N SER A 136 0.26 1.01 0.07
CA SER A 136 1.67 1.20 -0.26
C SER A 136 2.36 2.11 0.75
N VAL A 137 3.64 1.85 1.00
CA VAL A 137 4.50 2.81 1.69
C VAL A 137 4.97 3.86 0.68
N HIS A 138 4.91 5.13 1.06
CA HIS A 138 5.31 6.24 0.22
C HIS A 138 6.84 6.36 0.14
N SER A 139 7.38 6.57 -1.05
CA SER A 139 8.82 6.74 -1.29
C SER A 139 9.45 7.81 -0.40
N SER A 140 8.78 8.95 -0.19
CA SER A 140 9.23 10.01 0.72
C SER A 140 9.44 9.53 2.15
N ALA A 141 8.58 8.66 2.70
CA ALA A 141 8.78 8.11 4.03
C ALA A 141 9.93 7.10 4.10
N ILE A 142 10.17 6.35 3.03
CA ILE A 142 11.37 5.50 2.92
C ILE A 142 12.61 6.40 3.03
N MET A 143 12.68 7.45 2.21
CA MET A 143 13.81 8.39 2.19
C MET A 143 13.99 9.12 3.51
N GLU A 144 12.90 9.59 4.11
CA GLU A 144 12.91 10.27 5.41
C GLU A 144 13.39 9.35 6.52
N SER A 145 12.93 8.09 6.54
CA SER A 145 13.35 7.10 7.53
C SER A 145 14.84 6.76 7.39
N LEU A 146 15.31 6.53 6.16
CA LEU A 146 16.73 6.27 5.89
C LEU A 146 17.61 7.44 6.35
N LYS A 147 17.25 8.68 6.00
CA LYS A 147 18.05 9.88 6.29
C LYS A 147 17.98 10.30 7.76
N LYS A 148 16.79 10.30 8.37
CA LYS A 148 16.55 10.95 9.67
C LYS A 148 16.48 10.00 10.86
N ILE A 149 16.09 8.74 10.63
CA ILE A 149 15.87 7.76 11.70
C ILE A 149 17.02 6.76 11.76
N TYR A 150 17.48 6.28 10.60
CA TYR A 150 18.46 5.19 10.52
C TYR A 150 19.89 5.64 10.21
N GLY A 151 20.10 6.91 9.82
CA GLY A 151 21.43 7.42 9.47
C GLY A 151 22.04 6.73 8.25
N ALA A 152 21.21 6.20 7.35
CA ALA A 152 21.60 5.46 6.16
C ALA A 152 21.83 6.38 4.96
N GLU A 153 22.63 7.42 5.15
CA GLU A 153 22.83 8.49 4.15
C GLU A 153 23.41 7.98 2.83
N LYS A 154 24.34 7.01 2.88
CA LYS A 154 24.95 6.42 1.68
C LYS A 154 23.92 5.70 0.82
N LEU A 155 23.08 4.87 1.43
CA LEU A 155 22.00 4.17 0.74
C LEU A 155 20.97 5.16 0.18
N ALA A 156 20.62 6.18 0.95
CA ALA A 156 19.72 7.22 0.46
C ALA A 156 20.32 7.98 -0.74
N ALA A 157 21.63 8.23 -0.77
CA ALA A 157 22.28 8.85 -1.92
C ALA A 157 22.29 7.93 -3.15
N GLU A 158 22.48 6.62 -2.97
CA GLU A 158 22.42 5.64 -4.07
C GLU A 158 21.02 5.54 -4.70
N LEU A 159 19.96 5.69 -3.90
CA LEU A 159 18.56 5.58 -4.37
C LEU A 159 18.04 6.83 -5.09
N GLY A 160 18.72 7.97 -4.98
CA GLY A 160 18.34 9.24 -5.63
C GLY A 160 18.05 10.38 -4.65
N HIS A 161 18.17 11.61 -5.16
CA HIS A 161 18.17 12.86 -4.40
C HIS A 161 16.82 13.57 -4.34
#